data_AF-A0A7S2EI90-F1
#
_entry.id   AF-A0A7S2EI90-F1
#
_cell.length_a   1.000
_cell.length_b   1.000
_cell.length_c   1.000
_cell.angle_alpha   90.00
_cell.angle_beta   90.00
_cell.angle_gamma   90.00
#
_symmetry.space_group_name_H-M   'P 1'
#
loop_
_entity.id
_entity.type
_entity.pdbx_description
1 polymer ?
#
loop_
_entity_poly.entity_id
_entity_poly.type
_entity_poly.pdbx_seq_one_letter_code
_entity_poly.pdbx_strand_id
1 'polypeptide(L)'
;WEYRIFFIPNDPNSTLLLPNQAPHLDAPRNDRYYVHNADVGIKKRGGEILEVKLRSKIDDKGFEKWTKWKINNFEELKTVLHKNGFSDSLMLSGDSLVFVSIGKKRRIGFRENMQIEETDLVIRCGRDGNDGDDGEDELWKTIAIEGRRSACVEAKDLLMEKCRIHAANGDIRECGYAEFVSKIAAA
;
A
#
# COMPACT_ATOMS: atom_id res chain seq x y z
N TRP A 1 6.70 -9.16 9.45
CA TRP A 1 7.03 -9.08 8.02
C TRP A 1 5.75 -8.85 7.26
N GLU A 2 5.78 -8.04 6.22
CA GLU A 2 4.65 -7.71 5.35
C GLU A 2 5.00 -8.19 3.94
N TYR A 3 4.13 -8.95 3.30
CA TYR A 3 4.21 -9.26 1.87
C TYR A 3 2.92 -8.78 1.23
N ARG A 4 3.02 -8.22 0.02
CA ARG A 4 1.89 -7.57 -0.63
C ARG A 4 1.88 -7.79 -2.13
N ILE A 5 0.69 -8.01 -2.64
CA ILE A 5 0.37 -8.17 -4.06
C ILE A 5 -0.62 -7.08 -4.45
N PHE A 6 -0.45 -6.49 -5.63
CA PHE A 6 -1.42 -5.61 -6.28
C PHE A 6 -1.78 -6.17 -7.66
N PHE A 7 -3.03 -6.04 -8.07
CA PHE A 7 -3.49 -6.41 -9.40
C PHE A 7 -4.80 -5.69 -9.73
N ILE A 8 -5.10 -5.56 -11.02
CA ILE A 8 -6.42 -5.13 -11.49
C ILE A 8 -7.31 -6.38 -11.54
N PRO A 9 -8.45 -6.43 -10.84
CA PRO A 9 -9.29 -7.63 -10.83
C PRO A 9 -10.06 -7.79 -12.14
N ASN A 10 -10.23 -9.03 -12.62
CA ASN A 10 -11.09 -9.37 -13.77
C ASN A 10 -12.60 -9.31 -13.42
N ASP A 11 -12.94 -9.47 -12.14
CA ASP A 11 -14.25 -9.20 -11.55
C ASP A 11 -14.06 -8.37 -10.27
N PRO A 12 -14.54 -7.11 -10.22
CA PRO A 12 -14.37 -6.24 -9.07
C PRO A 12 -15.05 -6.76 -7.79
N ASN A 13 -16.04 -7.66 -7.92
CA ASN A 13 -16.75 -8.25 -6.79
C ASN A 13 -16.11 -9.55 -6.26
N SER A 14 -15.08 -10.06 -6.95
CA SER A 14 -14.38 -11.26 -6.52
C SER A 14 -13.75 -11.06 -5.13
N THR A 15 -13.86 -12.07 -4.27
CA THR A 15 -13.24 -12.11 -2.95
C THR A 15 -12.26 -13.27 -2.89
N LEU A 16 -11.01 -12.97 -2.50
CA LEU A 16 -9.91 -13.93 -2.46
C LEU A 16 -9.59 -14.44 -1.06
N LEU A 17 -10.04 -13.74 -0.02
CA LEU A 17 -9.90 -14.19 1.35
C LEU A 17 -10.40 -15.62 1.53
N LEU A 18 -9.67 -16.39 2.33
CA LEU A 18 -9.93 -17.81 2.53
C LEU A 18 -11.26 -17.99 3.27
N PRO A 19 -12.12 -18.94 2.83
CA PRO A 19 -13.33 -19.29 3.56
C PRO A 19 -12.95 -19.77 4.98
N ASN A 20 -13.78 -19.43 5.98
CA ASN A 20 -13.61 -19.68 7.43
C ASN A 20 -12.97 -18.56 8.26
N GLN A 21 -12.90 -17.34 7.74
CA GLN A 21 -12.61 -16.14 8.53
C GLN A 21 -13.83 -15.23 8.46
N ALA A 22 -14.44 -14.85 9.58
CA ALA A 22 -15.46 -13.80 9.59
C ALA A 22 -14.72 -12.48 9.28
N PRO A 23 -14.82 -11.93 8.06
CA PRO A 23 -13.99 -10.79 7.69
C PRO A 23 -14.42 -9.59 8.52
N HIS A 24 -13.48 -8.98 9.25
CA HIS A 24 -13.72 -7.66 9.80
C HIS A 24 -13.71 -6.66 8.65
N LEU A 25 -14.86 -6.01 8.42
CA LEU A 25 -14.99 -4.91 7.48
C LEU A 25 -14.56 -3.63 8.19
N ASP A 26 -13.40 -3.11 7.81
CA ASP A 26 -12.99 -1.77 8.23
C ASP A 26 -13.80 -0.72 7.47
N ALA A 27 -14.11 0.39 8.14
CA ALA A 27 -14.81 1.51 7.51
C ALA A 27 -14.08 1.99 6.24
N PRO A 28 -14.81 2.29 5.15
CA PRO A 28 -14.23 2.89 3.96
C PRO A 28 -13.46 4.16 4.32
N ARG A 29 -12.29 4.35 3.70
CA ARG A 29 -11.46 5.53 3.95
C ARG A 29 -10.69 5.95 2.71
N ASN A 30 -10.31 7.22 2.67
CA ASN A 30 -9.41 7.76 1.67
C ASN A 30 -8.08 8.16 2.34
N ASP A 31 -6.98 7.56 1.89
CA ASP A 31 -5.63 7.86 2.36
C ASP A 31 -4.92 8.69 1.26
N ARG A 32 -4.29 9.82 1.60
CA ARG A 32 -3.40 10.54 0.67
C ARG A 32 -1.97 10.07 0.87
N TYR A 33 -1.33 9.56 -0.17
CA TYR A 33 0.06 9.10 -0.16
C TYR A 33 0.96 10.11 -0.86
N TYR A 34 2.03 10.54 -0.18
CA TYR A 34 3.03 11.41 -0.78
C TYR A 34 4.13 10.59 -1.43
N VAL A 35 4.44 10.91 -2.68
CA VAL A 35 5.38 10.12 -3.48
C VAL A 35 6.81 10.36 -3.01
N HIS A 36 7.52 9.26 -2.74
CA HIS A 36 8.95 9.19 -2.48
C HIS A 36 9.51 7.99 -3.25
N ASN A 37 10.47 7.26 -2.69
CA ASN A 37 11.02 6.02 -3.25
C ASN A 37 10.36 4.76 -2.66
N ALA A 38 10.78 3.59 -3.15
CA ALA A 38 10.24 2.28 -2.73
C ALA A 38 10.46 1.94 -1.25
N ASP A 39 11.40 2.60 -0.57
CA ASP A 39 11.76 2.36 0.84
C ASP A 39 11.02 3.29 1.81
N VAL A 40 10.27 4.28 1.32
CA VAL A 40 9.70 5.36 2.11
C VAL A 40 8.21 5.51 1.79
N GLY A 41 7.36 5.02 2.69
CA GLY A 41 5.91 5.19 2.60
C GLY A 41 5.44 6.35 3.47
N ILE A 42 4.91 7.41 2.88
CA ILE A 42 4.40 8.59 3.60
C ILE A 42 2.93 8.76 3.27
N LYS A 43 2.07 8.85 4.27
CA LYS A 43 0.64 9.08 4.03
C LYS A 43 -0.01 9.93 5.10
N LYS A 44 -1.07 10.65 4.71
CA LYS A 44 -1.97 11.36 5.61
C LYS A 44 -3.26 10.56 5.77
N ARG A 45 -3.63 10.29 7.03
CA ARG A 45 -4.87 9.59 7.38
C ARG A 45 -5.85 10.59 7.99
N GLY A 46 -6.97 10.85 7.34
CA GLY A 46 -8.09 11.60 7.95
C GLY A 46 -7.78 13.04 8.40
N GLY A 47 -6.71 13.67 7.89
CA GLY A 47 -6.60 15.13 7.91
C GLY A 47 -5.52 15.78 8.78
N GLU A 48 -4.86 15.07 9.70
CA GLU A 48 -3.89 15.75 10.60
C GLU A 48 -2.55 15.04 10.73
N ILE A 49 -2.53 13.75 11.04
CA ILE A 49 -1.27 13.04 11.34
C ILE A 49 -0.71 12.39 10.07
N LEU A 50 0.59 12.60 9.84
CA LEU A 50 1.37 11.87 8.86
C LEU A 50 1.80 10.53 9.46
N GLU A 51 1.51 9.45 8.75
CA GLU A 51 2.09 8.14 9.02
C GLU A 51 3.27 7.92 8.07
N VAL A 52 4.41 7.56 8.65
CA VAL A 52 5.63 7.28 7.91
C VAL A 52 6.03 5.84 8.15
N LYS A 53 6.29 5.10 7.08
CA LYS A 53 6.87 3.76 7.12
C LYS A 53 8.21 3.79 6.38
N LEU A 54 9.28 3.33 7.03
CA LEU A 54 10.60 3.17 6.42
C LEU A 54 10.95 1.69 6.33
N ARG A 55 11.39 1.22 5.16
CA ARG A 55 11.77 -0.17 4.92
C ARG A 55 13.14 -0.40 5.56
N SER A 56 13.19 -1.34 6.49
CA SER A 56 14.43 -1.74 7.17
C SER A 56 15.10 -2.95 6.54
N LYS A 57 14.31 -3.82 5.89
CA LYS A 57 14.78 -5.04 5.23
C LYS A 57 13.75 -5.51 4.21
N ILE A 58 14.23 -6.06 3.10
CA ILE A 58 13.49 -6.94 2.20
C ILE A 58 14.26 -8.26 2.09
N ASP A 59 13.56 -9.38 1.93
CA ASP A 59 14.21 -10.68 1.70
C ASP A 59 14.04 -11.18 0.27
N ASP A 60 14.64 -12.34 0.00
CA ASP A 60 14.65 -13.04 -1.28
C ASP A 60 13.26 -13.46 -1.79
N LYS A 61 12.25 -13.48 -0.92
CA LYS A 61 10.85 -13.79 -1.29
C LYS A 61 9.96 -12.55 -1.32
N GLY A 62 10.53 -11.35 -1.24
CA GLY A 62 9.80 -10.09 -1.29
C GLY A 62 9.05 -9.74 -0.01
N PHE A 63 9.35 -10.40 1.12
CA PHE A 63 8.81 -9.96 2.40
C PHE A 63 9.59 -8.75 2.90
N GLU A 64 8.86 -7.75 3.38
CA GLU A 64 9.41 -6.50 3.84
C GLU A 64 9.25 -6.36 5.36
N LYS A 65 10.22 -5.69 5.98
CA LYS A 65 10.16 -5.28 7.38
C LYS A 65 10.15 -3.76 7.45
N TRP A 66 9.08 -3.22 8.01
CA TRP A 66 8.83 -1.79 8.09
C TRP A 66 8.90 -1.31 9.54
N THR A 67 9.51 -0.15 9.74
CA THR A 67 9.38 0.62 10.98
C THR A 67 8.37 1.74 10.72
N LYS A 68 7.48 2.02 11.69
CA LYS A 68 6.34 2.94 11.53
C LYS A 68 6.45 4.10 12.53
N TRP A 69 6.18 5.32 12.10
CA TRP A 69 6.12 6.52 12.92
C TRP A 69 4.82 7.29 12.66
N LYS A 70 4.37 8.02 13.69
CA LYS A 70 3.34 9.04 13.58
C LYS A 70 4.03 10.39 13.75
N ILE A 71 3.78 11.29 12.81
CA ILE A 71 4.48 12.55 12.67
C ILE A 71 3.43 13.66 12.55
N ASN A 72 3.63 14.76 13.27
CA ASN A 72 2.64 15.84 13.36
C ASN A 72 2.74 16.83 12.20
N ASN A 73 3.92 16.98 11.59
CA ASN A 73 4.16 17.95 10.52
C ASN A 73 5.35 17.54 9.63
N PHE A 74 5.54 18.28 8.54
CA PHE A 74 6.59 17.98 7.56
C PHE A 74 8.02 18.22 8.07
N GLU A 75 8.24 19.11 9.05
CA GLU A 75 9.57 19.34 9.63
C GLU A 75 10.05 18.16 10.47
N GLU A 76 9.15 17.56 11.25
CA GLU A 76 9.41 16.32 11.98
C GLU A 76 9.64 15.14 10.99
N LEU A 77 8.92 15.10 9.87
CA LEU A 77 9.17 14.13 8.79
C LEU A 77 10.60 14.25 8.25
N LYS A 78 11.07 15.45 7.89
CA LYS A 78 12.44 15.66 7.41
C LYS A 78 13.48 15.15 8.41
N THR A 79 13.26 15.42 9.70
CA THR A 79 14.13 14.93 10.79
C THR A 79 14.18 13.40 10.83
N VAL A 80 13.02 12.73 10.72
CA VAL A 80 12.93 11.27 10.71
C VAL A 80 13.61 10.67 9.48
N LEU A 81 13.41 11.25 8.30
CA LEU A 81 14.06 10.79 7.06
C LEU A 81 15.58 10.91 7.16
N HIS A 82 16.09 12.08 7.54
CA HIS A 82 17.52 12.34 7.65
C HIS A 82 18.19 11.43 8.69
N LYS A 83 17.57 11.24 9.86
CA LYS A 83 18.08 10.34 10.91
C LYS A 83 18.24 8.89 10.43
N ASN A 84 17.43 8.46 9.45
CA ASN A 84 17.46 7.12 8.90
C ASN A 84 18.19 7.03 7.55
N GLY A 85 18.92 8.08 7.14
CA GLY A 85 19.73 8.09 5.92
C GLY A 85 18.93 8.28 4.63
N PHE A 86 17.70 8.77 4.71
CA PHE A 86 16.88 9.11 3.55
C PHE A 86 16.98 10.60 3.24
N SER A 87 16.96 10.93 1.95
CA SER A 87 16.82 12.31 1.50
C SER A 87 15.45 12.87 1.88
N ASP A 88 15.43 14.15 2.23
CA ASP A 88 14.23 14.95 2.42
C ASP A 88 13.60 15.40 1.09
N SER A 89 14.21 15.08 -0.05
CA SER A 89 13.64 15.29 -1.36
C SER A 89 12.39 14.42 -1.52
N LEU A 90 11.25 14.94 -1.11
CA LEU A 90 9.99 14.57 -1.71
C LEU A 90 10.13 14.87 -3.21
N MET A 91 9.60 14.01 -4.09
CA MET A 91 9.60 14.26 -5.54
C MET A 91 8.76 15.52 -5.80
N LEU A 92 9.38 16.69 -5.66
CA LEU A 92 8.83 18.01 -5.92
C LEU A 92 9.04 18.27 -7.41
N SER A 93 8.11 17.82 -8.25
CA SER A 93 8.10 18.24 -9.65
C SER A 93 7.53 19.66 -9.73
N GLY A 94 8.34 20.66 -9.35
CA GLY A 94 8.00 22.08 -9.35
C GLY A 94 6.97 22.47 -8.29
N ASP A 95 7.42 23.14 -7.21
CA ASP A 95 6.67 23.82 -6.14
C ASP A 95 5.43 23.11 -5.51
N SER A 96 5.12 21.89 -5.92
CA SER A 96 3.93 21.12 -5.57
C SER A 96 4.33 19.67 -5.26
N LEU A 97 3.76 19.12 -4.19
CA LEU A 97 3.94 17.72 -3.84
C LEU A 97 3.08 16.86 -4.75
N VAL A 98 3.67 15.82 -5.34
CA VAL A 98 2.92 14.77 -6.04
C VAL A 98 2.33 13.82 -5.00
N PHE A 99 1.02 13.54 -5.10
CA PHE A 99 0.36 12.59 -4.24
C PHE A 99 -0.54 11.63 -5.01
N VAL A 100 -0.81 10.48 -4.40
CA VAL A 100 -1.79 9.50 -4.86
C VAL A 100 -2.86 9.35 -3.78
N SER A 101 -4.11 9.68 -4.12
CA SER A 101 -5.26 9.43 -3.26
C SER A 101 -5.76 8.01 -3.48
N ILE A 102 -5.98 7.29 -2.39
CA ILE A 102 -6.41 5.89 -2.46
C ILE A 102 -7.60 5.66 -1.53
N GLY A 103 -8.77 5.48 -2.16
CA GLY A 103 -9.98 4.97 -1.52
C GLY A 103 -9.84 3.48 -1.21
N LYS A 104 -10.24 3.05 -0.01
CA LYS A 104 -10.01 1.69 0.49
C LYS A 104 -11.24 1.08 1.11
N LYS A 105 -11.57 -0.14 0.72
CA LYS A 105 -12.51 -1.03 1.41
C LYS A 105 -11.79 -2.31 1.80
N ARG A 106 -11.58 -2.52 3.11
CA ARG A 106 -10.71 -3.58 3.64
C ARG A 106 -11.52 -4.71 4.26
N ARG A 107 -11.10 -5.93 3.96
CA ARG A 107 -11.54 -7.17 4.58
C ARG A 107 -10.32 -7.77 5.27
N ILE A 108 -10.40 -7.98 6.58
CA ILE A 108 -9.27 -8.50 7.37
C ILE A 108 -9.66 -9.85 7.96
N GLY A 109 -8.80 -10.84 7.75
CA GLY A 109 -8.88 -12.17 8.35
C GLY A 109 -7.63 -12.49 9.17
N PHE A 110 -7.81 -13.25 10.25
CA PHE A 110 -6.73 -13.70 11.12
C PHE A 110 -6.62 -15.23 11.09
N ARG A 111 -5.39 -15.76 10.99
CA ARG A 111 -5.11 -17.19 11.07
C ARG A 111 -3.85 -17.39 11.91
N GLU A 112 -3.99 -18.01 13.07
CA GLU A 112 -2.86 -18.26 13.98
C GLU A 112 -2.04 -16.99 14.26
N ASN A 113 -0.81 -16.91 13.73
CA ASN A 113 0.14 -15.80 13.90
C ASN A 113 0.27 -14.91 12.64
N MET A 114 -0.72 -14.92 11.76
CA MET A 114 -0.76 -14.10 10.55
C MET A 114 -2.10 -13.37 10.40
N GLN A 115 -2.02 -12.17 9.84
CA GLN A 115 -3.13 -11.37 9.37
C GLN A 115 -3.10 -11.36 7.83
N ILE A 116 -4.25 -11.61 7.21
CA ILE A 116 -4.44 -11.49 5.76
C ILE A 116 -5.43 -10.34 5.54
N GLU A 117 -5.02 -9.35 4.78
CA GLU A 117 -5.82 -8.19 4.40
C GLU A 117 -6.09 -8.27 2.90
N GLU A 118 -7.36 -8.30 2.50
CA GLU A 118 -7.80 -8.00 1.14
C GLU A 118 -8.36 -6.59 1.10
N THR A 119 -7.95 -5.79 0.13
CA THR A 119 -8.43 -4.41 -0.01
C THR A 119 -8.83 -4.12 -1.45
N ASP A 120 -10.04 -3.61 -1.62
CA ASP A 120 -10.42 -2.91 -2.86
C ASP A 120 -9.88 -1.49 -2.80
N LEU A 121 -9.22 -1.08 -3.87
CA LEU A 121 -8.55 0.21 -4.03
C LEU A 121 -9.20 0.97 -5.18
N VAL A 122 -9.53 2.23 -4.93
CA VAL A 122 -9.83 3.23 -5.97
C VAL A 122 -8.69 4.22 -5.96
N ILE A 123 -7.98 4.36 -7.07
CA ILE A 123 -6.74 5.13 -7.14
C ILE A 123 -6.95 6.39 -7.97
N ARG A 124 -6.49 7.54 -7.45
CA ARG A 124 -6.49 8.83 -8.14
C ARG A 124 -5.15 9.52 -7.96
N CYS A 125 -4.50 9.89 -9.06
CA CYS A 125 -3.27 10.69 -9.02
C CYS A 125 -3.62 12.19 -8.97
N GLY A 126 -2.92 12.96 -8.14
CA GLY A 126 -3.13 14.40 -8.02
C GLY A 126 -1.84 15.16 -7.71
N ARG A 127 -1.91 16.49 -7.81
CA ARG A 127 -0.84 17.41 -7.38
C ARG A 127 -1.43 18.44 -6.43
N ASP A 128 -0.69 18.82 -5.39
CA ASP A 128 -1.15 19.84 -4.44
C ASP A 128 -1.50 21.14 -5.18
N GLY A 129 -2.71 21.67 -4.91
CA GLY A 129 -3.25 22.85 -5.59
C GLY A 129 -4.25 22.56 -6.71
N ASN A 130 -4.42 21.29 -7.09
CA ASN A 130 -5.50 20.85 -7.97
C ASN A 130 -6.20 19.64 -7.31
N ASP A 131 -7.27 19.88 -6.55
CA ASP A 131 -8.19 18.82 -6.09
C ASP A 131 -9.04 18.27 -7.28
N GLY A 132 -8.63 18.59 -8.52
CA GLY A 132 -9.27 18.28 -9.79
C GLY A 132 -9.14 16.81 -10.19
N ASP A 133 -10.31 16.20 -10.25
CA ASP A 133 -10.68 14.83 -10.58
C ASP A 133 -10.48 14.50 -12.08
N ASP A 134 -9.29 14.74 -12.62
CA ASP A 134 -9.06 14.69 -14.08
C ASP A 134 -8.64 13.29 -14.59
N GLY A 135 -8.62 12.26 -13.73
CA GLY A 135 -8.19 10.90 -14.08
C GLY A 135 -9.33 9.88 -13.95
N GLU A 136 -9.36 8.88 -14.84
CA GLU A 136 -10.28 7.75 -14.70
C GLU A 136 -9.98 6.96 -13.43
N ASP A 137 -11.02 6.64 -12.66
CA ASP A 137 -10.92 5.79 -11.47
C ASP A 137 -10.45 4.40 -11.88
N GLU A 138 -9.19 4.06 -11.57
CA GLU A 138 -8.68 2.71 -11.77
C GLU A 138 -8.94 1.85 -10.53
N LEU A 139 -9.68 0.76 -10.72
CA LEU A 139 -9.97 -0.22 -9.68
C LEU A 139 -8.82 -1.21 -9.54
N TRP A 140 -8.18 -1.19 -8.39
CA TRP A 140 -7.14 -2.14 -8.00
C TRP A 140 -7.62 -3.02 -6.85
N LYS A 141 -7.00 -4.18 -6.69
CA LYS A 141 -7.11 -4.99 -5.49
C LYS A 141 -5.71 -5.24 -4.94
N THR A 142 -5.60 -5.30 -3.61
CA THR A 142 -4.37 -5.73 -2.95
C THR A 142 -4.65 -6.81 -1.92
N ILE A 143 -3.74 -7.79 -1.86
CA ILE A 143 -3.66 -8.77 -0.79
C ILE A 143 -2.39 -8.50 -0.01
N ALA A 144 -2.48 -8.40 1.31
CA ALA A 144 -1.33 -8.33 2.19
C ALA A 144 -1.35 -9.41 3.26
N ILE A 145 -0.16 -9.92 3.56
CA ILE A 145 0.06 -10.92 4.60
C ILE A 145 1.05 -10.32 5.60
N GLU A 146 0.62 -10.14 6.84
CA GLU A 146 1.45 -9.65 7.93
C GLU A 146 1.57 -10.72 9.02
N GLY A 147 2.79 -11.06 9.43
CA GLY A 147 2.97 -12.06 10.47
C GLY A 147 4.40 -12.61 10.62
N ARG A 148 4.49 -13.79 11.26
CA ARG A 148 5.74 -14.57 11.36
C ARG A 148 6.16 -15.10 10.00
N ARG A 149 7.43 -14.93 9.65
CA ARG A 149 7.94 -15.18 8.30
C ARG A 149 7.75 -16.60 7.78
N SER A 150 7.92 -17.62 8.63
CA SER A 150 7.73 -19.02 8.24
C SER A 150 6.27 -19.35 7.95
N ALA A 151 5.34 -18.83 8.76
CA ALA A 151 3.90 -19.04 8.59
C ALA A 151 3.33 -18.36 7.33
N CYS A 152 3.89 -17.22 6.93
CA CYS A 152 3.37 -16.46 5.78
C CYS A 152 3.77 -17.02 4.41
N VAL A 153 4.76 -17.92 4.30
CA VAL A 153 5.23 -18.42 2.98
C VAL A 153 4.15 -19.21 2.27
N GLU A 154 3.58 -20.19 2.95
CA GLU A 154 2.55 -21.05 2.37
C GLU A 154 1.31 -20.22 1.98
N ALA A 155 0.92 -19.28 2.85
CA ALA A 155 -0.16 -18.35 2.56
C ALA A 155 0.15 -17.46 1.35
N LYS A 156 1.40 -17.00 1.19
CA LYS A 156 1.84 -16.24 0.02
C LYS A 156 1.62 -17.04 -1.26
N ASP A 157 2.12 -18.28 -1.31
CA ASP A 157 2.11 -19.06 -2.55
C ASP A 157 0.66 -19.36 -2.99
N LEU A 158 -0.20 -19.73 -2.03
CA LEU A 158 -1.63 -19.95 -2.27
C LEU A 158 -2.36 -18.67 -2.74
N LEU A 159 -2.09 -17.53 -2.09
CA LEU A 159 -2.74 -16.27 -2.44
C LEU A 159 -2.25 -15.74 -3.78
N MET A 160 -0.98 -15.97 -4.14
CA MET A 160 -0.43 -15.62 -5.45
C MET A 160 -1.12 -16.40 -6.57
N GLU A 161 -1.32 -17.71 -6.40
CA GLU A 161 -2.05 -18.53 -7.37
C GLU A 161 -3.49 -18.01 -7.57
N LYS A 162 -4.19 -17.69 -6.48
CA LYS A 162 -5.51 -17.06 -6.55
C LYS A 162 -5.47 -15.70 -7.26
N CYS A 163 -4.50 -14.85 -6.96
CA CYS A 163 -4.37 -13.55 -7.63
C CYS A 163 -4.18 -13.72 -9.14
N ARG A 164 -3.42 -14.72 -9.61
CA ARG A 164 -3.23 -15.02 -11.04
C ARG A 164 -4.53 -15.39 -11.76
N ILE A 165 -5.42 -16.12 -11.10
CA ILE A 165 -6.73 -16.48 -11.65
C ILE A 165 -7.65 -15.25 -11.77
N HIS A 166 -7.51 -14.29 -10.86
CA HIS A 166 -8.40 -13.14 -10.74
C HIS A 166 -7.81 -11.82 -11.28
N ALA A 167 -6.57 -11.81 -11.75
CA ALA A 167 -5.96 -10.64 -12.36
C ALA A 167 -6.42 -10.48 -13.82
N ALA A 168 -6.94 -9.30 -14.14
CA ALA A 168 -7.17 -8.89 -15.53
C ALA A 168 -5.83 -8.90 -16.28
N ASN A 169 -5.79 -9.55 -17.44
CA ASN A 169 -4.61 -9.66 -18.30
C ASN A 169 -3.36 -10.29 -17.65
N GLY A 170 -3.49 -10.89 -16.46
CA GLY A 170 -2.37 -11.47 -15.72
C GLY A 170 -1.38 -10.45 -15.12
N ASP A 171 -1.69 -9.14 -15.12
CA ASP A 171 -0.81 -8.13 -14.52
C ASP A 171 -0.88 -8.20 -12.98
N ILE A 172 0.25 -8.58 -12.38
CA ILE A 172 0.42 -8.70 -10.93
C ILE A 172 1.71 -8.01 -10.52
N ARG A 173 1.64 -7.21 -9.46
CA ARG A 173 2.77 -6.49 -8.88
C ARG A 173 3.03 -6.97 -7.46
N GLU A 174 4.13 -7.71 -7.29
CA GLU A 174 4.67 -8.07 -5.97
C GLU A 174 5.55 -6.93 -5.44
N CYS A 175 4.99 -6.05 -4.62
CA CYS A 175 5.74 -4.92 -4.07
C CYS A 175 5.09 -4.34 -2.81
N GLY A 176 5.88 -3.59 -2.04
CA GLY A 176 5.39 -2.79 -0.94
C GLY A 176 4.51 -1.63 -1.40
N TYR A 177 3.72 -1.07 -0.47
CA TYR A 177 2.80 0.03 -0.78
C TYR A 177 3.51 1.29 -1.30
N ALA A 178 4.71 1.59 -0.78
CA ALA A 178 5.51 2.75 -1.19
C ALA A 178 5.97 2.62 -2.65
N GLU A 179 6.46 1.44 -3.04
CA GLU A 179 6.87 1.15 -4.40
C GLU A 179 5.67 1.20 -5.37
N PHE A 180 4.53 0.62 -4.97
CA PHE A 180 3.31 0.69 -5.76
C PHE A 180 2.88 2.14 -6.04
N VAL A 181 2.82 2.98 -4.99
CA VAL A 181 2.49 4.41 -5.13
C VAL A 181 3.48 5.14 -6.03
N SER A 182 4.78 4.87 -5.89
CA SER A 182 5.82 5.50 -6.72
C SER A 182 5.69 5.14 -8.20
N LYS A 183 5.39 3.86 -8.49
CA LYS A 183 5.15 3.38 -9.88
C LYS A 183 3.86 3.96 -10.48
N ILE A 184 2.78 4.01 -9.70
CA ILE A 184 1.50 4.59 -10.15
C ILE A 184 1.66 6.09 -10.46
N ALA A 185 2.40 6.83 -9.63
CA ALA A 185 2.62 8.26 -9.86
C ALA A 185 3.54 8.58 -11.05
N ALA A 186 4.28 7.59 -11.56
CA ALA A 186 5.19 7.73 -12.69
C ALA A 186 4.59 7.25 -14.03
N ALA A 187 3.43 6.60 -14.00
CA ALA A 187 2.68 6.13 -15.18
C ALA A 187 1.83 7.26 -15.76
#